data_AF-A0A654FN90-F1
#
_entry.id   AF-A0A654FN90-F1
#
_cell.length_a   1.000
_cell.length_b   1.000
_cell.length_c   1.000
_cell.angle_alpha   90.00
_cell.angle_beta   90.00
_cell.angle_gamma   90.00
#
_symmetry.space_group_name_H-M   'P 1'
#
loop_
_entity.id
_entity.type
_entity.pdbx_description
1 polymer ?
#
loop_
_entity_poly.entity_id
_entity_poly.type
_entity_poly.pdbx_seq_one_letter_code
_entity_poly.pdbx_strand_id
1 'polypeptide(L)'
;MMNSPVDLSSLPDDLLLNCLARVSRLYYPILSLVSKRFSSLVASPELYKIRKLLGQTESCLYVFDPKTQIWECVASPSTGIRGRFGLNSLAIDGKLYLFGDKNLVYKPKEKTWDVVGFEINFHWIPHDSFCVIDKVIIYYYNRHSRLLEWYDPEGSSWGILNGLEELLPKLPRVLVSRHVRLVDYGGKVAIFWEKEVRPLIGYNKITIWCAEIALERRNAQEIYGKIEWCNVVLTLPSSCSIDELNAVSIIV
;
A
#
# COMPACT_ATOMS: atom_id res chain seq x y z
N MET A 1 -21.13 43.77 7.67
CA MET A 1 -19.66 43.63 7.59
C MET A 1 -19.37 42.47 6.66
N MET A 2 -18.82 42.72 5.48
CA MET A 2 -18.30 41.66 4.62
C MET A 2 -17.02 41.14 5.27
N ASN A 3 -16.96 39.85 5.61
CA ASN A 3 -15.72 39.23 6.02
C ASN A 3 -14.73 39.34 4.86
N SER A 4 -13.67 40.11 5.03
CA SER A 4 -12.52 40.05 4.13
C SER A 4 -12.06 38.58 4.06
N PRO A 5 -11.78 38.03 2.86
CA PRO A 5 -11.30 36.67 2.76
C PRO A 5 -10.06 36.53 3.64
N VAL A 6 -10.09 35.58 4.58
CA VAL A 6 -8.94 35.30 5.44
C VAL A 6 -7.81 34.87 4.54
N ASP A 7 -6.75 35.67 4.49
CA ASP A 7 -5.56 35.32 3.74
C ASP A 7 -4.87 34.16 4.47
N LEU A 8 -5.03 32.97 3.92
CA LEU A 8 -4.40 31.76 4.44
C LEU A 8 -2.86 31.87 4.43
N SER A 9 -2.28 32.79 3.65
CA SER A 9 -0.84 33.01 3.62
C SER A 9 -0.29 33.68 4.88
N SER A 10 -1.12 34.41 5.64
CA SER A 10 -0.71 35.14 6.86
C SER A 10 -0.94 34.37 8.17
N LEU A 11 -1.66 33.24 8.13
CA LEU A 11 -1.92 32.44 9.33
C LEU A 11 -0.63 31.77 9.84
N PRO A 12 -0.45 31.61 11.16
CA PRO A 12 0.57 30.72 11.75
C PRO A 12 0.46 29.25 11.34
N ASP A 13 1.59 28.52 11.35
CA ASP A 13 1.65 27.11 10.93
C ASP A 13 0.78 26.18 11.78
N ASP A 14 0.67 26.42 13.09
CA ASP A 14 -0.17 25.65 14.00
C ASP A 14 -1.66 25.76 13.66
N LEU A 15 -2.14 26.96 13.32
CA LEU A 15 -3.51 27.17 12.85
C LEU A 15 -3.74 26.53 11.48
N LEU A 16 -2.79 26.66 10.55
CA LEU A 16 -2.86 26.01 9.25
C LEU A 16 -2.90 24.48 9.38
N LEU A 17 -2.07 23.90 10.24
CA LEU A 17 -2.11 22.46 10.53
C LEU A 17 -3.44 22.03 11.12
N ASN A 18 -4.03 22.84 12.00
CA ASN A 18 -5.35 22.59 12.57
C ASN A 18 -6.43 22.60 11.47
N CYS A 19 -6.39 23.57 10.55
CA CYS A 19 -7.28 23.63 9.39
C CYS A 19 -7.08 22.43 8.46
N LEU A 20 -5.85 22.16 8.03
CA LEU A 20 -5.49 21.04 7.17
C LEU A 20 -5.90 19.70 7.77
N ALA A 21 -5.80 19.53 9.09
CA ALA A 21 -6.19 18.31 9.78
C ALA A 21 -7.70 17.99 9.67
N ARG A 22 -8.53 19.00 9.39
CA ARG A 22 -9.97 18.83 9.15
C ARG A 22 -10.32 18.70 7.67
N VAL A 23 -9.38 18.99 6.78
CA VAL A 23 -9.58 18.82 5.33
C VAL A 23 -9.34 17.36 4.97
N SER A 24 -10.13 16.84 4.04
CA SER A 24 -9.95 15.47 3.55
C SER A 24 -8.58 15.28 2.89
N ARG A 25 -7.94 14.13 3.15
CA ARG A 25 -6.63 13.77 2.55
C ARG A 25 -6.66 13.75 1.01
N LEU A 26 -7.84 13.60 0.41
CA LEU A 26 -8.04 13.68 -1.04
C LEU A 26 -7.61 15.04 -1.63
N TYR A 27 -7.69 16.11 -0.84
CA TYR A 27 -7.29 17.44 -1.28
C TYR A 27 -5.82 17.74 -1.03
N TYR A 28 -5.08 16.87 -0.34
CA TYR A 28 -3.68 17.13 0.02
C TYR A 28 -2.75 17.26 -1.20
N PRO A 29 -2.91 16.45 -2.27
CA PRO A 29 -2.16 16.68 -3.51
C PRO A 29 -2.44 18.03 -4.16
N ILE A 30 -3.66 18.56 -4.04
CA ILE A 30 -4.01 19.89 -4.59
C ILE A 30 -3.45 20.99 -3.69
N LEU A 31 -3.60 20.84 -2.37
CA LEU A 31 -3.14 21.79 -1.38
C LEU A 31 -1.61 21.92 -1.36
N SER A 32 -0.88 20.81 -1.57
CA SER A 32 0.59 20.86 -1.65
C SER A 32 1.09 21.68 -2.84
N LEU A 33 0.30 21.79 -3.91
CA LEU A 33 0.64 22.59 -5.09
C LEU A 33 0.39 24.10 -4.90
N VAL A 34 -0.33 24.51 -3.86
CA VAL A 34 -0.66 25.93 -3.60
C VAL A 34 0.60 26.73 -3.27
N SER A 35 1.49 26.19 -2.44
CA SER A 35 2.77 26.83 -2.11
C SER A 35 3.74 25.83 -1.46
N LYS A 36 5.03 26.18 -1.46
CA LYS A 36 6.06 25.40 -0.73
C LYS A 36 5.71 25.23 0.76
N ARG A 37 5.08 26.24 1.36
CA ARG A 37 4.63 26.20 2.76
C ARG A 37 3.56 25.14 2.97
N PHE A 38 2.51 25.16 2.16
CA PHE A 38 1.46 24.14 2.23
C PHE A 38 2.01 22.74 1.92
N SER A 39 2.88 22.60 0.91
CA SER A 39 3.57 21.33 0.62
C SER A 39 4.32 20.80 1.84
N SER A 40 5.05 21.66 2.56
CA SER A 40 5.80 21.28 3.76
C SER A 40 4.88 20.87 4.91
N LEU A 41 3.78 21.59 5.12
CA LEU A 41 2.83 21.32 6.20
C LEU A 41 2.02 20.03 5.94
N VAL A 42 1.62 19.79 4.69
CA VAL A 42 0.92 18.56 4.27
C VAL A 42 1.80 17.32 4.46
N ALA A 43 3.11 17.45 4.28
CA ALA A 43 4.07 16.37 4.49
C ALA A 43 4.54 16.23 5.95
N SER A 44 4.09 17.11 6.86
CA SER A 44 4.64 17.16 8.22
C SER A 44 4.10 16.03 9.12
N PRO A 45 4.96 15.46 10.01
CA PRO A 45 4.50 14.57 11.07
C PRO A 45 3.48 15.23 12.01
N GLU A 46 3.54 16.55 12.17
CA GLU A 46 2.68 17.33 13.06
C GLU A 46 1.22 17.30 12.60
N LEU A 47 0.99 17.41 11.29
CA LEU A 47 -0.34 17.29 10.71
C LEU A 47 -0.97 15.94 11.07
N TYR A 48 -0.18 14.88 10.95
CA TYR A 48 -0.61 13.53 11.28
C TYR A 48 -0.98 13.38 12.76
N LYS A 49 -0.13 13.88 13.68
CA LYS A 49 -0.40 13.88 15.13
C LYS A 49 -1.71 14.60 15.46
N ILE A 50 -1.94 15.77 14.85
CA ILE A 50 -3.15 16.57 15.08
C ILE A 50 -4.39 15.83 14.57
N ARG A 51 -4.33 15.24 13.37
CA ARG A 51 -5.44 14.43 12.84
C ARG A 51 -5.81 13.26 13.75
N LYS A 52 -4.80 12.56 14.26
CA LYS A 52 -4.98 11.45 15.21
C LYS A 52 -5.66 11.92 16.49
N LEU A 53 -5.22 13.04 17.06
CA LEU A 53 -5.84 13.65 18.24
C LEU A 53 -7.30 14.06 17.98
N LEU A 54 -7.61 14.52 16.76
CA LEU A 54 -8.97 14.90 16.35
C LEU A 54 -9.85 13.70 15.95
N GLY A 55 -9.33 12.47 15.95
CA GLY A 55 -10.05 11.29 15.48
C GLY A 55 -10.38 11.30 13.97
N GLN A 56 -9.66 12.09 13.18
CA GLN A 56 -9.86 12.24 11.72
C GLN A 56 -9.18 11.10 10.95
N THR A 57 -9.67 9.88 11.14
CA THR A 57 -9.16 8.65 10.52
C THR A 57 -9.91 8.35 9.22
N GLU A 58 -9.62 9.10 8.17
CA GLU A 58 -10.14 8.78 6.84
C GLU A 58 -9.41 7.54 6.29
N SER A 59 -10.18 6.55 5.84
CA SER A 59 -9.64 5.41 5.11
C SER A 59 -9.41 5.82 3.66
N CYS A 60 -8.16 6.09 3.32
CA CYS A 60 -7.75 6.49 1.99
C CYS A 60 -6.98 5.32 1.36
N LEU A 61 -7.34 4.96 0.14
CA LEU A 61 -6.56 4.00 -0.62
C LEU A 61 -5.43 4.75 -1.34
N TYR A 62 -4.19 4.31 -1.17
CA TYR A 62 -3.05 4.89 -1.87
C TYR A 62 -2.65 3.94 -3.00
N VAL A 63 -2.79 4.41 -4.22
CA VAL A 63 -2.45 3.66 -5.43
C VAL A 63 -1.13 4.20 -5.96
N PHE A 64 -0.16 3.32 -6.18
CA PHE A 64 1.14 3.67 -6.78
C PHE A 64 1.15 3.20 -8.23
N ASP A 65 1.46 4.10 -9.16
CA ASP A 65 1.76 3.73 -10.54
C ASP A 65 3.29 3.59 -10.68
N PRO A 66 3.84 2.38 -10.91
CA PRO A 66 5.28 2.17 -11.05
C PRO A 66 5.87 2.81 -12.30
N LYS A 67 5.08 2.97 -13.37
CA LYS A 67 5.54 3.58 -14.63
C LYS A 67 5.77 5.06 -14.45
N THR A 68 4.84 5.74 -13.79
CA THR A 68 4.95 7.19 -13.55
C THR A 68 5.65 7.51 -12.23
N GLN A 69 5.77 6.53 -11.33
CA GLN A 69 6.24 6.67 -9.94
C GLN A 69 5.42 7.69 -9.13
N ILE A 70 4.12 7.75 -9.37
CA ILE A 70 3.21 8.69 -8.72
C ILE A 70 2.27 7.93 -7.79
N TRP A 71 2.05 8.52 -6.61
CA TRP A 71 1.03 8.07 -5.67
C TRP A 71 -0.26 8.86 -5.86
N GLU A 72 -1.36 8.16 -6.08
CA GLU A 72 -2.71 8.73 -6.13
C GLU A 72 -3.49 8.32 -4.87
N CYS A 73 -4.19 9.27 -4.27
CA CYS A 73 -5.09 9.02 -3.16
C CYS A 73 -6.51 8.83 -3.71
N VAL A 74 -7.07 7.64 -3.52
CA VAL A 74 -8.40 7.28 -4.00
C VAL A 74 -9.38 7.24 -2.83
N ALA A 75 -10.51 7.92 -3.00
CA ALA A 75 -11.59 7.92 -2.03
C ALA A 75 -12.17 6.50 -1.92
N SER A 76 -12.21 5.95 -0.71
CA SER A 76 -12.97 4.74 -0.46
C SER A 76 -14.44 5.09 -0.17
N PRO A 77 -15.43 4.31 -0.65
CA PRO A 77 -16.86 4.53 -0.37
C PRO A 77 -17.24 4.43 1.10
N SER A 78 -16.30 4.10 1.98
CA SER A 78 -16.46 3.80 3.40
C SER A 78 -16.64 5.04 4.29
N THR A 79 -17.46 6.02 3.90
CA THR A 79 -17.84 7.18 4.75
C THR A 79 -18.68 6.80 5.99
N GLY A 80 -18.80 5.52 6.34
CA GLY A 80 -19.56 5.05 7.50
C GLY A 80 -19.06 3.78 8.19
N ILE A 81 -17.89 3.24 7.83
CA ILE A 81 -17.38 2.02 8.46
C ILE A 81 -16.34 2.40 9.50
N ARG A 82 -16.77 2.53 10.77
CA ARG A 82 -15.87 2.58 11.93
C ARG A 82 -15.30 1.18 12.15
N GLY A 83 -14.20 0.87 11.48
CA GLY A 83 -13.55 -0.43 11.66
C GLY A 83 -12.15 -0.36 11.09
N ARG A 84 -11.17 -0.83 11.87
CA ARG A 84 -9.85 -1.17 11.33
C ARG A 84 -10.08 -2.10 10.14
N PHE A 85 -9.68 -1.71 8.93
CA PHE A 85 -9.63 -2.66 7.83
C PHE A 85 -8.78 -3.82 8.32
N GLY A 86 -9.41 -4.98 8.52
CA GLY A 86 -8.74 -6.22 8.86
C GLY A 86 -7.99 -6.73 7.65
N LEU A 87 -6.93 -5.99 7.28
CA LEU A 87 -5.71 -6.22 6.49
C LEU A 87 -5.62 -7.33 5.42
N ASN A 88 -6.71 -8.00 5.06
CA ASN A 88 -6.73 -8.97 4.00
C ASN A 88 -7.16 -8.26 2.72
N SER A 89 -6.28 -8.31 1.73
CA SER A 89 -6.48 -7.73 0.41
C SER A 89 -6.00 -8.73 -0.63
N LEU A 90 -6.73 -8.87 -1.73
CA LEU A 90 -6.40 -9.77 -2.82
C LEU A 90 -6.37 -8.99 -4.13
N ALA A 91 -5.24 -9.05 -4.84
CA ALA A 91 -5.14 -8.56 -6.21
C ALA A 91 -5.35 -9.72 -7.19
N ILE A 92 -6.40 -9.65 -8.02
CA ILE A 92 -6.69 -10.65 -9.06
C ILE A 92 -7.31 -9.95 -10.27
N ASP A 93 -6.87 -10.32 -11.47
CA ASP A 93 -7.39 -9.78 -12.75
C ASP A 93 -7.36 -8.24 -12.80
N GLY A 94 -6.27 -7.64 -12.31
CA GLY A 94 -6.09 -6.19 -12.23
C GLY A 94 -7.09 -5.46 -11.32
N LYS A 95 -7.80 -6.17 -10.44
CA LYS A 95 -8.75 -5.62 -9.46
C LYS A 95 -8.24 -5.91 -8.05
N LEU A 96 -8.50 -5.00 -7.13
CA LEU A 96 -8.19 -5.21 -5.72
C LEU A 96 -9.46 -5.48 -4.92
N TYR A 97 -9.48 -6.63 -4.26
CA TYR A 97 -10.49 -7.01 -3.31
C TYR A 97 -10.02 -6.65 -1.90
N LEU A 98 -10.85 -5.95 -1.15
CA LEU A 98 -10.66 -5.61 0.25
C LEU A 98 -11.67 -6.35 1.11
N PHE A 99 -11.18 -6.97 2.18
CA PHE A 99 -12.01 -7.74 3.10
C PHE A 99 -12.10 -7.06 4.47
N GLY A 100 -13.31 -7.02 5.02
CA GLY A 100 -13.63 -6.34 6.27
C GLY A 100 -15.13 -6.43 6.58
N ASP A 101 -15.70 -5.41 7.20
CA ASP A 101 -17.14 -5.35 7.51
C ASP A 101 -18.02 -5.41 6.25
N LYS A 102 -17.49 -4.93 5.12
CA LYS A 102 -18.01 -5.15 3.77
C LYS A 102 -16.88 -5.59 2.87
N ASN A 103 -17.14 -6.55 2.00
CA ASN A 103 -16.19 -6.90 0.94
C ASN A 103 -16.35 -5.87 -0.19
N LEU A 104 -15.23 -5.29 -0.62
CA LEU A 104 -15.19 -4.29 -1.68
C LEU A 104 -14.26 -4.74 -2.77
N VAL A 105 -14.56 -4.38 -4.01
CA VAL A 105 -13.62 -4.48 -5.12
C VAL A 105 -13.36 -3.10 -5.69
N TYR A 106 -12.08 -2.73 -5.75
CA TYR A 106 -11.60 -1.55 -6.44
C TYR A 106 -11.16 -1.94 -7.84
N LYS A 107 -11.68 -1.24 -8.84
CA LYS A 107 -11.33 -1.37 -10.25
C LYS A 107 -10.46 -0.18 -10.65
N PRO A 108 -9.14 -0.32 -10.69
CA PRO A 108 -8.28 0.84 -10.81
C PRO A 108 -8.32 1.52 -12.18
N LYS A 109 -8.48 0.73 -13.25
CA LYS A 109 -8.67 1.26 -14.62
C LYS A 109 -9.91 2.16 -14.74
N GLU A 110 -10.96 1.81 -14.02
CA GLU A 110 -12.23 2.55 -14.00
C GLU A 110 -12.28 3.61 -12.88
N LYS A 111 -11.38 3.51 -11.89
CA LYS A 111 -11.40 4.27 -10.63
C LYS A 111 -12.73 4.15 -9.87
N THR A 112 -13.37 2.99 -9.99
CA THR A 112 -14.67 2.69 -9.38
C THR A 112 -14.55 1.65 -8.28
N TRP A 113 -15.59 1.60 -7.45
CA TRP A 113 -15.75 0.63 -6.38
C TRP A 113 -17.07 -0.10 -6.54
N ASP A 114 -17.04 -1.42 -6.35
CA ASP A 114 -18.23 -2.23 -6.22
C ASP A 114 -18.25 -2.95 -4.87
N VAL A 115 -19.46 -3.20 -4.36
CA VAL A 115 -19.66 -4.04 -3.17
C VAL A 115 -19.74 -5.49 -3.63
N VAL A 116 -18.93 -6.35 -3.02
CA VAL A 116 -18.96 -7.79 -3.26
C VAL A 116 -19.77 -8.44 -2.15
N GLY A 117 -20.70 -9.32 -2.50
CA GLY A 117 -21.47 -10.09 -1.51
C GLY A 117 -20.60 -11.07 -0.73
N PHE A 118 -21.17 -11.70 0.30
CA PHE A 118 -20.53 -12.79 1.07
C PHE A 118 -20.43 -14.11 0.28
N GLU A 119 -20.80 -14.12 -1.00
CA GLU A 119 -20.84 -15.32 -1.86
C GLU A 119 -19.45 -15.92 -2.10
N ILE A 120 -18.38 -15.15 -1.88
CA ILE A 120 -17.02 -15.65 -2.02
C ILE A 120 -16.48 -16.04 -0.64
N ASN A 121 -16.55 -17.34 -0.37
CA ASN A 121 -16.16 -17.92 0.92
C ASN A 121 -14.63 -18.10 0.97
N PHE A 122 -13.94 -17.16 1.60
CA PHE A 122 -12.48 -17.04 1.58
C PHE A 122 -11.77 -17.59 2.84
N HIS A 123 -12.37 -18.57 3.53
CA HIS A 123 -11.74 -19.24 4.68
C HIS A 123 -10.40 -19.93 4.35
N TRP A 124 -10.06 -20.06 3.06
CA TRP A 124 -8.79 -20.57 2.55
C TRP A 124 -7.77 -19.48 2.19
N ILE A 125 -8.14 -18.18 2.22
CA ILE A 125 -7.18 -17.09 1.98
C ILE A 125 -6.14 -17.15 3.11
N PRO A 126 -4.86 -17.37 2.78
CA PRO A 126 -3.81 -17.34 3.78
C PRO A 126 -3.82 -16.00 4.52
N HIS A 127 -3.43 -15.97 5.80
CA HIS A 127 -3.09 -14.72 6.50
C HIS A 127 -1.84 -14.01 5.92
N ASP A 128 -1.33 -14.53 4.81
CA ASP A 128 -0.09 -14.19 4.14
C ASP A 128 -0.38 -13.57 2.77
N SER A 129 0.54 -12.73 2.31
CA SER A 129 0.39 -12.05 1.03
C SER A 129 0.53 -13.03 -0.14
N PHE A 130 -0.30 -12.88 -1.17
CA PHE A 130 -0.21 -13.62 -2.42
C PHE A 130 -0.72 -12.83 -3.63
N CYS A 131 -0.36 -13.25 -4.83
CA CYS A 131 -0.90 -12.78 -6.10
C CYS A 131 -1.02 -13.94 -7.09
N VAL A 132 -1.72 -13.72 -8.20
CA VAL A 132 -1.89 -14.72 -9.26
C VAL A 132 -1.34 -14.15 -10.56
N ILE A 133 -0.38 -14.83 -11.17
CA ILE A 133 0.23 -14.48 -12.46
C ILE A 133 0.05 -15.66 -13.41
N ASP A 134 -0.61 -15.46 -14.55
CA ASP A 134 -0.84 -16.51 -15.55
C ASP A 134 -1.35 -17.83 -14.95
N LYS A 135 -2.32 -17.73 -14.03
CA LYS A 135 -2.92 -18.83 -13.24
C LYS A 135 -1.99 -19.51 -12.21
N VAL A 136 -0.73 -19.12 -12.13
CA VAL A 136 0.20 -19.54 -11.07
C VAL A 136 0.00 -18.63 -9.87
N ILE A 137 -0.20 -19.23 -8.69
CA ILE A 137 -0.33 -18.52 -7.43
C ILE A 137 1.07 -18.31 -6.85
N ILE A 138 1.44 -17.07 -6.58
CA ILE A 138 2.68 -16.70 -5.90
C ILE A 138 2.34 -16.21 -4.51
N TYR A 139 2.94 -16.79 -3.47
CA TYR A 139 2.69 -16.40 -2.09
C TYR A 139 3.99 -16.22 -1.30
N TYR A 140 3.93 -15.36 -0.28
CA TYR A 140 5.03 -15.08 0.63
C TYR A 140 4.68 -15.63 2.01
N TYR A 141 5.22 -16.80 2.36
CA TYR A 141 4.91 -17.47 3.62
C TYR A 141 5.79 -16.95 4.75
N ASN A 142 5.20 -16.35 5.79
CA ASN A 142 5.95 -15.83 6.92
C ASN A 142 5.99 -16.81 8.09
N ARG A 143 6.81 -17.86 7.97
CA ARG A 143 7.35 -18.60 9.13
C ARG A 143 8.75 -19.12 8.86
N HIS A 144 9.74 -18.22 8.88
CA HIS A 144 11.20 -18.48 8.90
C HIS A 144 11.95 -18.50 7.55
N SER A 145 11.31 -18.81 6.42
CA SER A 145 12.04 -19.06 5.16
C SER A 145 12.43 -17.79 4.37
N ARG A 146 11.68 -16.68 4.49
CA ARG A 146 11.82 -15.46 3.63
C ARG A 146 11.66 -15.74 2.13
N LEU A 147 11.13 -16.91 1.75
CA LEU A 147 11.05 -17.32 0.37
C LEU A 147 9.72 -16.92 -0.25
N LEU A 148 9.75 -16.66 -1.55
CA LEU A 148 8.56 -16.69 -2.37
C LEU A 148 8.37 -18.12 -2.86
N GLU A 149 7.14 -18.59 -2.76
CA GLU A 149 6.74 -19.90 -3.25
C GLU A 149 5.67 -19.71 -4.32
N TRP A 150 5.60 -20.68 -5.22
CA TRP A 150 4.62 -20.71 -6.29
C TRP A 150 3.86 -22.03 -6.27
N TYR A 151 2.60 -21.97 -6.67
CA TYR A 151 1.72 -23.11 -6.85
C TYR A 151 0.99 -23.00 -8.18
N ASP A 152 1.09 -24.05 -8.99
CA ASP A 152 0.34 -24.23 -10.23
C ASP A 152 -0.78 -25.25 -9.98
N PRO A 153 -2.05 -24.81 -9.91
CA PRO A 153 -3.19 -25.69 -9.68
C PRO A 153 -3.42 -26.69 -10.82
N GLU A 154 -3.14 -26.30 -12.06
CA GLU A 154 -3.36 -27.15 -13.23
C GLU A 154 -2.36 -28.30 -13.27
N GLY A 155 -1.10 -28.00 -12.98
CA GLY A 155 -0.02 -29.00 -12.88
C GLY A 155 0.03 -29.75 -11.55
N SER A 156 -0.73 -29.31 -10.54
CA SER A 156 -0.61 -29.77 -9.14
C SER A 156 0.84 -29.73 -8.64
N SER A 157 1.59 -28.72 -9.07
CA SER A 157 3.02 -28.55 -8.80
C SER A 157 3.27 -27.31 -7.97
N TRP A 158 4.27 -27.36 -7.10
CA TRP A 158 4.67 -26.23 -6.27
C TRP A 158 6.19 -26.20 -6.16
N GLY A 159 6.73 -25.03 -5.80
CA GLY A 159 8.17 -24.89 -5.58
C GLY A 159 8.55 -23.52 -5.04
N ILE A 160 9.84 -23.37 -4.79
CA ILE A 160 10.44 -22.08 -4.42
C ILE A 160 10.69 -21.28 -5.70
N LEU A 161 10.43 -19.98 -5.65
CA LEU A 161 10.76 -19.04 -6.72
C LEU A 161 12.26 -18.71 -6.68
N ASN A 162 13.01 -19.29 -7.61
CA ASN A 162 14.47 -19.13 -7.70
C ASN A 162 14.88 -17.79 -8.34
N GLY A 163 16.16 -17.38 -8.26
CA GLY A 163 16.66 -16.18 -8.95
C GLY A 163 16.47 -14.87 -8.19
N LEU A 164 16.06 -14.94 -6.91
CA LEU A 164 15.79 -13.79 -6.06
C LEU A 164 16.86 -13.55 -4.99
N GLU A 165 18.05 -14.13 -5.13
CA GLU A 165 19.12 -14.13 -4.12
C GLU A 165 19.55 -12.70 -3.73
N GLU A 166 19.44 -11.73 -4.63
CA GLU A 166 19.72 -10.31 -4.38
C GLU A 166 18.60 -9.56 -3.63
N LEU A 167 17.35 -10.03 -3.75
CA LEU A 167 16.18 -9.40 -3.16
C LEU A 167 15.90 -9.93 -1.74
N LEU A 168 16.06 -11.23 -1.52
CA LEU A 168 15.77 -11.90 -0.24
C LEU A 168 16.44 -11.24 0.99
N PRO A 169 17.69 -10.73 0.92
CA PRO A 169 18.32 -10.03 2.04
C PRO A 169 17.70 -8.66 2.34
N LYS A 170 17.04 -8.02 1.35
CA LYS A 170 16.40 -6.71 1.48
C LYS A 170 15.01 -6.78 2.14
N LEU A 171 14.36 -7.95 2.06
CA LEU A 171 13.05 -8.19 2.67
C LEU A 171 13.12 -8.20 4.21
N PRO A 172 12.07 -7.73 4.90
CA PRO A 172 12.08 -7.59 6.35
C PRO A 172 12.05 -8.97 7.02
N ARG A 173 12.82 -9.13 8.11
CA ARG A 173 12.94 -10.39 8.87
C ARG A 173 11.80 -10.61 9.90
N VAL A 174 10.78 -9.77 9.89
CA VAL A 174 9.86 -9.60 11.04
C VAL A 174 8.81 -10.70 11.12
N LEU A 175 8.47 -11.11 12.35
CA LEU A 175 7.50 -12.14 12.76
C LEU A 175 6.02 -11.84 12.37
N VAL A 176 5.74 -10.79 11.60
CA VAL A 176 4.38 -10.36 11.26
C VAL A 176 4.27 -10.13 9.76
N SER A 177 3.52 -11.00 9.07
CA SER A 177 3.28 -11.05 7.61
C SER A 177 2.74 -9.75 6.99
N ARG A 178 2.29 -8.80 7.82
CA ARG A 178 1.57 -7.58 7.41
C ARG A 178 2.40 -6.53 6.65
N HIS A 179 3.73 -6.66 6.64
CA HIS A 179 4.66 -5.69 6.05
C HIS A 179 5.09 -6.01 4.63
N VAL A 180 4.63 -7.13 4.04
CA VAL A 180 4.92 -7.50 2.66
C VAL A 180 3.60 -7.62 1.89
N ARG A 181 3.54 -7.08 0.67
CA ARG A 181 2.40 -7.22 -0.24
C ARG A 181 2.87 -7.66 -1.63
N LEU A 182 2.11 -8.57 -2.22
CA LEU A 182 2.29 -9.15 -3.54
C LEU A 182 1.12 -8.73 -4.40
N VAL A 183 1.40 -8.24 -5.61
CA VAL A 183 0.37 -7.82 -6.57
C VAL A 183 0.75 -8.22 -7.98
N ASP A 184 -0.26 -8.49 -8.80
CA ASP A 184 -0.09 -8.66 -10.25
C ASP A 184 0.10 -7.29 -10.91
N TYR A 185 1.23 -7.14 -11.58
CA TYR A 185 1.58 -5.96 -12.35
C TYR A 185 1.85 -6.37 -13.81
N GLY A 186 0.77 -6.45 -14.59
CA GLY A 186 0.84 -6.73 -16.03
C GLY A 186 1.51 -8.06 -16.36
N GLY A 187 1.23 -9.12 -15.59
CA GLY A 187 1.85 -10.44 -15.75
C GLY A 187 3.22 -10.56 -15.06
N LYS A 188 3.60 -9.58 -14.24
CA LYS A 188 4.79 -9.62 -13.39
C LYS A 188 4.37 -9.57 -11.93
N VAL A 189 5.23 -10.07 -11.05
CA VAL A 189 5.04 -9.94 -9.62
C VAL A 189 5.63 -8.61 -9.17
N ALA A 190 4.82 -7.74 -8.56
CA ALA A 190 5.33 -6.61 -7.80
C ALA A 190 5.27 -6.92 -6.29
N ILE A 191 6.41 -6.77 -5.61
CA ILE A 191 6.54 -6.94 -4.16
C ILE A 191 6.73 -5.58 -3.51
N PHE A 192 5.92 -5.30 -2.50
CA PHE A 192 6.09 -4.18 -1.60
C PHE A 192 6.49 -4.60 -0.22
N TRP A 193 7.34 -3.81 0.42
CA TRP A 193 7.58 -3.98 1.83
C TRP A 193 7.97 -2.71 2.57
N GLU A 194 7.65 -2.68 3.85
CA GLU A 194 8.11 -1.63 4.74
C GLU A 194 9.47 -1.96 5.34
N LYS A 195 10.27 -0.90 5.51
CA LYS A 195 11.50 -0.95 6.28
C LYS A 195 11.57 0.27 7.19
N GLU A 196 11.66 0.02 8.49
CA GLU A 196 11.93 1.08 9.47
C GLU A 196 13.40 1.50 9.37
N VAL A 197 13.62 2.80 9.30
CA VAL A 197 14.93 3.46 9.30
C VAL A 197 15.04 4.30 10.55
N ARG A 198 16.02 3.97 11.40
CA ARG A 198 16.31 4.67 12.65
C ARG A 198 17.61 5.46 12.50
N PRO A 199 17.56 6.76 12.14
CA PRO A 199 18.77 7.56 12.01
C PRO A 199 19.36 7.91 13.39
N LEU A 200 20.66 8.23 13.43
CA LEU A 200 21.34 8.67 14.67
C LEU A 200 20.82 10.01 15.19
N ILE A 201 20.33 10.86 14.29
CA ILE A 201 19.78 12.19 14.59
C ILE A 201 18.49 12.37 13.77
N GLY A 202 17.42 12.83 14.42
CA GLY A 202 16.10 13.05 13.82
C GLY A 202 15.07 11.96 14.16
N TYR A 203 13.91 12.01 13.50
CA TYR A 203 12.83 11.06 13.75
C TYR A 203 13.01 9.75 12.97
N ASN A 204 12.51 8.65 13.52
CA ASN A 204 12.39 7.40 12.78
C ASN A 204 11.56 7.63 11.50
N LYS A 205 11.91 6.88 10.46
CA LYS A 205 11.23 6.93 9.16
C LYS A 205 10.82 5.52 8.76
N ILE A 206 9.76 5.42 7.99
CA ILE A 206 9.35 4.19 7.32
C ILE A 206 9.59 4.42 5.83
N THR A 207 10.34 3.52 5.19
CA THR A 207 10.48 3.51 3.73
C THR A 207 9.67 2.35 3.17
N ILE A 208 8.84 2.64 2.17
CA ILE A 208 8.17 1.63 1.36
C ILE A 208 9.08 1.34 0.17
N TRP A 209 9.46 0.08 0.04
CA TRP A 209 10.21 -0.46 -1.08
C TRP A 209 9.29 -1.18 -2.04
N CYS A 210 9.65 -1.17 -3.31
CA CYS A 210 8.99 -1.96 -4.34
C CYS A 210 10.04 -2.70 -5.18
N ALA A 211 9.73 -3.93 -5.58
CA ALA A 211 10.50 -4.70 -6.54
C ALA A 211 9.56 -5.29 -7.60
N GLU A 212 9.94 -5.17 -8.87
CA GLU A 212 9.27 -5.80 -10.01
C GLU A 212 10.04 -7.05 -10.42
N ILE A 213 9.32 -8.17 -10.54
CA ILE A 213 9.87 -9.49 -10.81
C ILE A 213 9.13 -10.10 -11.99
N ALA A 214 9.84 -10.30 -13.09
CA ALA A 214 9.34 -11.07 -14.21
C ALA A 214 9.48 -12.58 -13.90
N LEU A 215 8.42 -13.35 -14.16
CA LEU A 215 8.45 -14.81 -14.01
C LEU A 215 8.93 -15.47 -15.30
N GLU A 216 9.80 -16.46 -15.16
CA GLU A 216 10.31 -17.30 -16.24
C GLU A 216 10.09 -18.77 -15.87
N ARG A 217 9.13 -19.43 -16.52
CA ARG A 217 8.91 -20.86 -16.37
C ARG A 217 9.90 -21.62 -17.25
N ARG A 218 10.83 -22.35 -16.64
CA ARG A 218 11.85 -23.13 -17.36
C ARG A 218 11.39 -24.55 -17.66
N ASN A 219 10.65 -25.16 -16.74
CA ASN A 219 10.03 -26.46 -16.93
C ASN A 219 8.80 -26.61 -16.01
N ALA A 220 8.20 -27.80 -15.94
CA ALA A 220 7.01 -28.05 -15.14
C ALA A 220 7.22 -27.84 -13.63
N GLN A 221 8.46 -27.99 -13.14
CA GLN A 221 8.83 -27.98 -11.71
C GLN A 221 9.68 -26.77 -11.31
N GLU A 222 10.00 -25.87 -12.24
CA GLU A 222 10.88 -24.74 -11.98
C GLU A 222 10.36 -23.44 -12.60
N ILE A 223 10.15 -22.47 -11.72
CA ILE A 223 9.89 -21.07 -12.06
C ILE A 223 11.00 -20.22 -11.44
N TYR A 224 11.57 -19.34 -12.26
CA TYR A 224 12.56 -18.35 -11.86
C TYR A 224 11.93 -16.96 -11.85
N GLY A 225 12.36 -16.12 -10.91
CA GLY A 225 12.08 -14.70 -10.88
C GLY A 225 13.30 -13.93 -11.35
N LYS A 226 13.11 -13.00 -12.28
CA LYS A 226 14.12 -12.01 -12.67
C LYS A 226 13.71 -10.66 -12.11
N ILE A 227 14.55 -10.08 -11.25
CA ILE A 227 14.34 -8.74 -10.71
C ILE A 227 14.63 -7.73 -11.83
N GLU A 228 13.60 -7.02 -12.29
CA GLU A 228 13.75 -6.00 -13.34
C GLU A 228 13.95 -4.61 -12.74
N TRP A 229 13.39 -4.36 -11.57
CA TRP A 229 13.50 -3.08 -10.88
C TRP A 229 13.34 -3.25 -9.36
N CYS A 230 14.06 -2.46 -8.57
CA CYS A 230 13.95 -2.49 -7.11
C CYS A 230 14.42 -1.17 -6.50
N ASN A 231 13.51 -0.39 -5.89
CA ASN A 231 13.87 0.87 -5.25
C ASN A 231 12.88 1.29 -4.15
N VAL A 232 13.23 2.35 -3.42
CA VAL A 232 12.32 3.05 -2.48
C VAL A 232 11.31 3.86 -3.29
N VAL A 233 10.02 3.65 -3.02
CA VAL A 233 8.90 4.34 -3.67
C VAL A 233 8.25 5.39 -2.79
N LEU A 234 8.44 5.29 -1.48
CA LEU A 234 7.90 6.27 -0.53
C LEU A 234 8.73 6.30 0.74
N THR A 235 8.90 7.49 1.31
CA THR A 235 9.49 7.68 2.64
C THR A 235 8.53 8.49 3.49
N LEU A 236 8.19 7.94 4.65
CA LEU A 236 7.23 8.50 5.59
C LEU A 236 7.88 8.69 6.95
N PRO A 237 7.44 9.67 7.76
CA PRO A 237 7.75 9.71 9.18
C PRO A 237 7.20 8.46 9.88
N SER A 238 7.88 7.89 10.88
CA SER A 238 7.43 6.67 11.58
C SER A 238 6.10 6.80 12.31
N SER A 239 5.63 8.02 12.55
CA SER A 239 4.27 8.26 13.04
C SER A 239 3.21 7.82 12.04
N CYS A 240 3.54 7.73 10.76
CA CYS A 240 2.68 7.26 9.67
C CYS A 240 3.00 5.78 9.37
N SER A 241 2.60 4.85 10.23
CA SER A 241 2.72 3.41 9.91
C SER A 241 1.64 2.96 8.92
N ILE A 242 1.90 1.91 8.11
CA ILE A 242 0.88 1.30 7.25
C ILE A 242 -0.36 0.87 8.03
N ASP A 243 -0.22 0.46 9.30
CA ASP A 243 -1.35 0.11 10.18
C ASP A 243 -2.32 1.28 10.42
N GLU A 244 -1.85 2.53 10.42
CA GLU A 244 -2.68 3.71 10.65
C GLU A 244 -3.01 4.49 9.37
N LEU A 245 -2.32 4.18 8.26
CA LEU A 245 -2.57 4.81 6.98
C LEU A 245 -3.83 4.30 6.29
N ASN A 246 -4.39 3.15 6.69
CA ASN A 246 -5.38 2.39 5.90
C ASN A 246 -4.96 2.29 4.41
N ALA A 247 -3.67 2.47 4.14
CA ALA A 247 -3.10 2.53 2.81
C ALA A 247 -2.86 1.10 2.38
N VAL A 248 -3.92 0.46 1.92
CA VAL A 248 -3.72 -0.70 1.06
C VAL A 248 -3.05 -0.15 -0.20
N SER A 249 -1.75 -0.40 -0.30
CA SER A 249 -0.95 0.02 -1.44
C SER A 249 -1.31 -0.91 -2.60
N ILE A 250 -1.93 -0.36 -3.64
CA ILE A 250 -2.22 -1.09 -4.88
C ILE A 250 -1.28 -0.54 -5.93
N ILE A 251 -0.56 -1.44 -6.60
CA ILE A 251 -0.07 -1.16 -7.96
C ILE A 251 -1.09 -1.71 -8.95
N VAL A 252 -1.24 -0.97 -10.04
CA VAL A 252 -1.99 -1.31 -11.24
C VAL A 252 -1.05 -1.12 -12.42
#